data_AF-E3QDQ2-F1
#
_entry.id   AF-E3QDQ2-F1
#
_cell.length_a   1.000
_cell.length_b   1.000
_cell.length_c   1.000
_cell.angle_alpha   90.00
_cell.angle_beta   90.00
_cell.angle_gamma   90.00
#
_symmetry.space_group_name_H-M   'P 1'
#
loop_
_entity.id
_entity.type
_entity.pdbx_description
1 polymer ?
#
loop_
_entity_poly.entity_id
_entity_poly.type
_entity_poly.pdbx_seq_one_letter_code
_entity_poly.pdbx_strand_id
1 'polypeptide(L)'
;MIQKAAVVNLPVMRCKTCGANVYSLLSVRSAADAACKHVEAGTTAGSSSYPQTYRNQEGFDFNGVTGPFVEFPMKTNGVYKGGK
;
A
#
# COMPACT_ATOMS: atom_id res chain seq x y z
N MET A 1 1.71 -1.36 -21.25
CA MET A 1 2.43 -0.33 -20.47
C MET A 1 2.00 -0.49 -19.02
N ILE A 2 2.78 -1.24 -18.24
CA ILE A 2 2.46 -1.54 -16.84
C ILE A 2 2.96 -0.34 -16.02
N GLN A 3 2.04 0.40 -15.43
CA GLN A 3 2.37 1.60 -14.68
C GLN A 3 3.12 1.20 -13.42
N LYS A 4 4.36 1.68 -13.30
CA LYS A 4 5.14 1.67 -12.07
C LYS A 4 4.24 2.12 -10.92
N ALA A 5 3.97 1.25 -9.96
CA ALA A 5 3.52 1.70 -8.65
C ALA A 5 4.58 2.70 -8.17
N ALA A 6 4.21 3.97 -8.04
CA ALA A 6 5.12 5.00 -7.61
C ALA A 6 5.60 4.65 -6.21
N VAL A 7 6.82 4.12 -6.08
CA VAL A 7 7.55 4.14 -4.82
C VAL A 7 7.89 5.61 -4.60
N VAL A 8 6.99 6.30 -3.90
CA VAL A 8 7.08 7.72 -3.64
C VAL A 8 8.31 7.96 -2.76
N ASN A 9 9.42 8.36 -3.38
CA ASN A 9 10.63 8.80 -2.69
C ASN A 9 10.43 10.25 -2.22
N LEU A 10 9.60 10.45 -1.19
CA LEU A 10 9.38 11.75 -0.55
C LEU A 10 10.36 11.94 0.63
N PRO A 11 11.08 13.08 0.73
CA PRO A 11 12.17 13.29 1.70
C PRO A 11 11.70 13.57 3.15
N VAL A 12 10.51 13.10 3.55
CA VAL A 12 10.05 13.18 4.96
C VAL A 12 9.07 12.04 5.26
N MET A 13 9.59 10.81 5.22
CA MET A 13 8.82 9.59 5.46
C MET A 13 8.66 9.36 6.98
N ARG A 14 7.79 10.16 7.61
CA ARG A 14 7.51 10.06 9.06
C ARG A 14 6.77 8.76 9.37
N CYS A 15 7.18 8.11 10.47
CA CYS A 15 6.42 7.08 11.17
C CYS A 15 4.93 7.46 11.17
N LYS A 16 4.07 6.61 10.62
CA LYS A 16 2.65 6.92 10.47
C LYS A 16 1.91 6.34 11.67
N THR A 17 1.25 7.21 12.42
CA THR A 17 0.35 6.80 13.49
C THR A 17 -1.06 6.71 12.91
N CYS A 18 -1.67 5.53 12.96
CA CYS A 18 -3.07 5.31 12.59
C CYS A 18 -3.83 4.81 13.81
N GLY A 19 -4.57 5.70 14.48
CA GLY A 19 -5.15 5.41 15.79
C GLY A 19 -4.06 5.15 16.84
N ALA A 20 -4.13 4.00 17.51
CA ALA A 20 -3.11 3.57 18.48
C ALA A 20 -1.89 2.87 17.83
N ASN A 21 -1.96 2.54 16.54
CA ASN A 21 -0.89 1.82 15.86
C ASN A 21 0.17 2.79 15.33
N VAL A 22 1.44 2.47 15.59
CA VAL A 22 2.60 3.23 15.14
C VAL A 22 3.35 2.39 14.11
N TYR A 23 3.41 2.87 12.87
CA TYR A 23 4.04 2.15 11.76
C TYR A 23 5.39 2.74 11.42
N SER A 24 6.42 1.91 11.54
CA SER A 24 7.75 2.27 11.10
C SER A 24 7.79 2.54 9.60
N LEU A 25 8.82 3.27 9.18
CA LEU A 25 9.15 3.47 7.78
C LEU A 25 9.28 2.14 7.00
N LEU A 26 9.89 1.14 7.63
CA LEU A 26 10.05 -0.19 7.06
C LEU A 26 8.69 -0.86 6.84
N SER A 27 7.76 -0.74 7.79
CA SER A 27 6.41 -1.28 7.68
C SER A 27 5.67 -0.71 6.45
N VAL A 28 5.76 0.61 6.24
CA VAL A 28 5.14 1.28 5.07
C VAL A 28 5.75 0.78 3.77
N ARG A 29 7.08 0.77 3.68
CA ARG A 29 7.79 0.32 2.47
C ARG A 29 7.53 -1.14 2.15
N SER A 30 7.63 -2.03 3.14
CA SER A 30 7.39 -3.46 2.94
C SER A 30 5.95 -3.77 2.52
N ALA A 31 4.96 -3.01 3.00
CA ALA A 31 3.59 -3.15 2.54
C ALA A 31 3.41 -2.66 1.08
N ALA A 32 3.99 -1.51 0.73
CA ALA A 32 3.95 -0.98 -0.64
C ALA A 32 4.65 -1.91 -1.64
N ASP A 33 5.83 -2.43 -1.30
CA ASP A 33 6.58 -3.38 -2.15
C ASP A 33 5.81 -4.69 -2.35
N ALA A 34 5.13 -5.18 -1.31
CA ALA A 34 4.30 -6.37 -1.41
C ALA A 34 3.06 -6.16 -2.30
N ALA A 35 2.39 -5.01 -2.14
CA ALA A 35 1.28 -4.61 -3.00
C ALA A 35 1.73 -4.54 -4.47
N CYS A 36 2.89 -3.92 -4.75
CA CYS A 36 3.45 -3.82 -6.09
C CYS A 36 3.68 -5.21 -6.70
N LYS A 37 4.32 -6.13 -5.97
CA LYS A 37 4.55 -7.51 -6.43
C LYS A 37 3.26 -8.24 -6.77
N HIS A 38 2.21 -8.08 -5.95
CA HIS A 38 0.93 -8.71 -6.21
C HIS A 38 0.22 -8.10 -7.43
N VAL A 39 0.25 -6.78 -7.59
CA VAL A 39 -0.29 -6.09 -8.78
C VAL A 39 0.41 -6.54 -10.04
N GLU A 40 1.75 -6.56 -10.04
CA GLU A 40 2.55 -7.00 -11.19
C GLU A 40 2.30 -8.48 -11.55
N ALA A 41 2.11 -9.33 -10.54
CA ALA A 41 1.82 -10.75 -10.73
C ALA A 41 0.33 -11.05 -11.02
N GLY A 42 -0.57 -10.07 -10.89
CA GLY A 42 -2.01 -10.32 -10.98
C GLY A 42 -2.55 -11.28 -9.91
N THR A 43 -1.98 -11.26 -8.70
CA THR A 43 -2.33 -12.16 -7.59
C THR A 43 -2.83 -11.40 -6.38
N THR A 44 -3.39 -12.11 -5.40
CA THR A 44 -3.72 -11.57 -4.08
C THR A 44 -2.94 -12.25 -2.96
N ALA A 45 -2.85 -11.59 -1.81
CA ALA A 45 -2.19 -12.13 -0.62
C ALA A 45 -3.07 -13.21 0.02
N GLY A 46 -2.64 -14.46 -0.07
CA GLY A 46 -3.34 -15.61 0.48
C GLY A 46 -4.75 -15.76 -0.12
N SER A 47 -5.74 -16.02 0.72
CA SER A 47 -7.15 -16.12 0.32
C SER A 47 -7.93 -14.80 0.35
N SER A 48 -7.23 -13.66 0.46
CA SER A 48 -7.85 -12.34 0.54
C SER A 48 -8.11 -11.73 -0.85
N SER A 49 -8.77 -10.56 -0.87
CA SER A 49 -8.93 -9.74 -2.07
C SER A 49 -7.80 -8.73 -2.29
N TYR A 50 -6.81 -8.64 -1.40
CA TYR A 50 -5.79 -7.60 -1.46
C TYR A 50 -4.57 -8.00 -2.30
N PRO A 51 -3.98 -7.08 -3.08
CA PRO A 51 -4.38 -5.69 -3.26
C PRO A 51 -5.66 -5.56 -4.08
N GLN A 52 -6.52 -4.59 -3.70
CA GLN A 52 -7.77 -4.29 -4.41
C GLN A 52 -7.84 -2.83 -4.82
N THR A 53 -8.71 -2.51 -5.79
CA THR A 53 -8.87 -1.15 -6.29
C THR A 53 -9.33 -0.18 -5.20
N TYR A 54 -8.62 0.94 -5.07
CA TYR A 54 -8.99 2.03 -4.19
C TYR A 54 -9.66 3.16 -4.99
N ARG A 55 -10.89 3.53 -4.60
CA ARG A 55 -11.74 4.47 -5.38
C ARG A 55 -11.68 5.93 -4.91
N ASN A 56 -10.91 6.24 -3.86
CA ASN A 56 -10.74 7.59 -3.31
C ASN A 56 -12.06 8.39 -3.20
N GLN A 57 -13.10 7.79 -2.62
CA GLN A 57 -14.39 8.46 -2.43
C GLN A 57 -14.30 9.56 -1.36
N GLU A 58 -13.27 9.50 -0.53
CA GLU A 58 -12.93 10.46 0.51
C GLU A 58 -12.29 11.74 -0.05
N GLY A 59 -11.83 11.72 -1.31
CA GLY A 59 -11.26 12.89 -1.98
C GLY A 59 -9.86 13.27 -1.49
N PHE A 60 -9.03 12.30 -1.09
CA PHE A 60 -7.64 12.56 -0.73
C PHE A 60 -6.84 13.09 -1.93
N ASP A 61 -6.00 14.09 -1.67
CA ASP A 61 -4.98 14.53 -2.61
C ASP A 61 -3.72 13.68 -2.45
N PHE A 62 -3.34 12.98 -3.52
CA PHE A 62 -2.12 12.18 -3.58
C PHE A 62 -0.94 12.95 -4.19
N ASN A 63 -0.89 14.27 -3.99
CA ASN A 63 0.17 15.15 -4.46
C ASN A 63 0.44 15.02 -5.97
N GLY A 64 -0.64 14.96 -6.76
CA GLY A 64 -0.55 14.85 -8.22
C GLY A 64 -0.19 13.47 -8.77
N VAL A 65 -0.09 12.43 -7.93
CA VAL A 65 -0.01 11.04 -8.42
C VAL A 65 -1.35 10.67 -9.03
N THR A 66 -1.35 10.21 -10.28
CA THR A 66 -2.56 9.78 -10.99
C THR A 66 -2.80 8.28 -10.82
N GLY A 67 -4.07 7.90 -10.62
CA GLY A 67 -4.48 6.50 -10.51
C GLY A 67 -4.35 5.70 -11.82
N PRO A 68 -4.72 4.41 -11.81
CA PRO A 68 -5.51 3.74 -10.77
C PRO A 68 -4.72 3.46 -9.48
N PHE A 69 -5.42 3.49 -8.34
CA PHE A 69 -4.85 3.16 -7.04
C PHE A 69 -5.29 1.79 -6.56
N VAL A 70 -4.45 1.17 -5.74
CA VAL A 70 -4.80 -0.02 -4.98
C VAL A 70 -4.58 0.23 -3.51
N GLU A 71 -5.34 -0.48 -2.68
CA GLU A 71 -5.12 -0.55 -1.24
C GLU A 71 -4.57 -1.94 -0.85
N PHE A 72 -3.74 -1.96 0.18
CA PHE A 72 -3.13 -3.18 0.71
C PHE A 72 -2.91 -3.04 2.23
N PRO A 73 -3.22 -4.06 3.05
CA PRO A 73 -3.09 -3.96 4.49
C PRO A 73 -1.64 -3.77 4.95
N MET A 74 -1.45 -2.85 5.88
CA MET A 74 -0.17 -2.62 6.56
C MET A 74 -0.22 -3.17 7.98
N LYS A 75 0.84 -3.88 8.39
CA LYS A 75 1.01 -4.40 9.76
C LYS A 75 2.12 -3.64 10.48
N THR A 76 1.99 -3.49 11.80
CA THR A 76 3.03 -2.89 12.64
C THR A 76 4.31 -3.73 12.60
N ASN A 77 4.18 -5.04 12.39
CA ASN A 77 5.28 -5.97 12.13
C ASN A 77 4.97 -6.92 10.96
N GLY A 78 5.93 -7.05 10.04
CA GLY A 78 5.86 -7.94 8.89
C GLY A 78 4.92 -7.48 7.77
N VAL A 79 4.88 -8.28 6.69
CA VAL A 79 4.01 -8.06 5.53
C VAL A 79 2.70 -8.84 5.70
N TYR A 80 1.59 -8.29 5.21
CA TYR A 80 0.32 -9.00 5.16
C TYR A 80 0.39 -10.18 4.17
N LYS A 81 0.01 -11.38 4.63
CA LYS A 81 0.09 -12.64 3.86
C LYS A 81 -1.28 -13.28 3.60
N GLY A 82 -2.37 -12.56 3.87
CA GLY A 82 -3.73 -13.08 3.78
C GLY A 82 -4.44 -13.21 5.13
N GLY A 83 -5.75 -13.41 5.06
CA GLY A 83 -6.72 -13.27 6.14
C GLY A 83 -8.06 -12.74 5.60
N LYS A 84 -9.10 -12.78 6.43
CA LYS A 84 -10.37 -12.09 6.20
C LYS A 84 -10.47 -10.90 7.14
#